data_AF-A0A932RRE4-F1
#
_entry.id   AF-A0A932RRE4-F1
#
_cell.length_a   1.000
_cell.length_b   1.000
_cell.length_c   1.000
_cell.angle_alpha   90.00
_cell.angle_beta   90.00
_cell.angle_gamma   90.00
#
_symmetry.space_group_name_H-M   'P 1'
#
loop_
_entity.id
_entity.type
_entity.pdbx_description
1 polymer ?
#
loop_
_entity_poly.entity_id
_entity_poly.type
_entity_poly.pdbx_seq_one_letter_code
_entity_poly.pdbx_strand_id
1 'polypeptide(L)'
;MAMPGGWKIPAVVLIVFAAGVGGYVATRPDPSPAVTTAKNGLAQYPQAEFTLADGEGKGLVQAYCSACHSLAPVITHGGYDAEEWAKTVSKMRKQYGAPIDDGTAEQITAYLQEHYTAPPPPLEGTNNPPYSTPRAGG
;
A
#
# COMPACT_ATOMS: atom_id res chain seq x y z
N MET A 1 33.12 8.99 9.34
CA MET A 1 33.99 8.01 8.68
C MET A 1 33.25 6.68 8.61
N ALA A 2 33.25 6.06 7.43
CA ALA A 2 32.58 4.81 7.09
C ALA A 2 33.21 3.58 7.78
N MET A 3 32.42 2.54 8.04
CA MET A 3 32.92 1.17 8.12
C MET A 3 32.27 0.34 7.00
N PRO A 4 33.07 -0.31 6.13
CA PRO A 4 32.59 -1.07 4.99
C PRO A 4 32.27 -2.52 5.35
N GLY A 5 31.25 -3.07 4.68
CA GLY A 5 31.10 -4.47 4.23
C GLY A 5 31.47 -5.64 5.15
N GLY A 6 30.52 -6.57 5.33
CA GLY A 6 30.89 -7.96 5.63
C GLY A 6 29.86 -8.83 6.33
N TRP A 7 28.62 -8.94 5.83
CA TRP A 7 27.77 -10.08 6.21
C TRP A 7 28.29 -11.33 5.50
N LYS A 8 28.87 -12.26 6.25
CA LYS A 8 29.47 -13.50 5.74
C LYS A 8 28.44 -14.62 5.83
N ILE A 9 27.95 -15.10 4.69
CA ILE A 9 27.06 -16.26 4.62
C ILE A 9 27.96 -17.51 4.54
N PRO A 10 27.95 -18.42 5.52
CA PRO A 10 28.64 -19.69 5.36
C PRO A 10 27.89 -20.54 4.34
N ALA A 11 28.53 -20.76 3.19
CA ALA A 11 28.19 -21.82 2.27
C ALA A 11 28.39 -23.18 2.99
N VAL A 12 27.33 -24.00 3.04
CA VAL A 12 27.30 -25.48 3.01
C VAL A 12 25.88 -25.88 3.41
N VAL A 13 25.06 -26.31 2.44
CA VAL A 13 24.40 -27.63 2.44
C VAL A 13 24.11 -27.94 0.97
N LEU A 14 25.07 -28.59 0.33
CA LEU A 14 24.82 -29.37 -0.88
C LEU A 14 24.21 -30.71 -0.44
N ILE A 15 22.97 -30.96 -0.82
CA ILE A 15 22.44 -32.33 -0.90
C ILE A 15 21.92 -32.53 -2.31
N VAL A 16 22.56 -33.46 -3.01
CA VAL A 16 22.34 -33.85 -4.40
C VAL A 16 21.90 -35.31 -4.39
N PHE A 17 20.68 -35.54 -4.92
CA PHE A 17 20.14 -36.76 -5.55
C PHE A 17 19.75 -37.93 -4.63
N ALA A 18 18.70 -38.74 -4.93
CA ALA A 18 18.36 -39.32 -6.23
C ALA A 18 16.89 -39.79 -6.33
N ALA A 19 16.43 -39.91 -7.59
CA ALA A 19 15.40 -40.79 -8.18
C ALA A 19 14.11 -41.10 -7.37
N GLY A 20 12.88 -40.90 -7.83
CA GLY A 20 12.32 -40.95 -9.18
C GLY A 20 11.05 -41.82 -9.13
N VAL A 21 9.86 -41.21 -9.22
CA VAL A 21 8.56 -41.86 -9.53
C VAL A 21 7.72 -40.76 -10.18
N GLY A 22 7.45 -40.82 -11.48
CA GLY A 22 6.20 -41.40 -11.99
C GLY A 22 5.11 -40.33 -12.04
N GLY A 23 4.67 -39.97 -13.25
CA GLY A 23 3.76 -38.87 -13.50
C GLY A 23 2.43 -38.94 -12.72
N TYR A 24 2.03 -37.79 -12.18
CA TYR A 24 0.65 -37.45 -11.88
C TYR A 24 0.37 -36.05 -12.45
N VAL A 25 0.18 -35.97 -13.77
CA VAL A 25 -0.68 -34.93 -14.33
C VAL A 25 -2.11 -35.43 -14.12
N ALA A 26 -2.65 -35.15 -12.94
CA ALA A 26 -4.07 -35.34 -12.63
C ALA A 26 -4.53 -34.12 -11.82
N THR A 27 -5.05 -33.14 -12.56
CA THR A 27 -6.07 -32.18 -12.13
C THR A 27 -5.94 -31.70 -10.69
N ARG A 28 -5.10 -30.68 -10.45
CA ARG A 28 -5.36 -29.78 -9.33
C ARG A 28 -6.68 -29.08 -9.71
N PRO A 29 -7.78 -29.22 -8.96
CA PRO A 29 -8.85 -28.25 -9.09
C PRO A 29 -8.23 -26.88 -8.84
N ASP A 30 -8.37 -25.99 -9.81
CA ASP A 30 -8.05 -24.58 -9.66
C ASP A 30 -8.71 -24.10 -8.36
N PRO A 31 -8.01 -23.44 -7.42
CA PRO A 31 -8.72 -22.69 -6.40
C PRO A 31 -9.32 -21.46 -7.07
N SER A 32 -10.37 -21.68 -7.86
CA SER A 32 -11.33 -20.64 -8.19
C SER A 32 -11.73 -20.04 -6.84
N PRO A 33 -11.64 -18.71 -6.65
CA PRO A 33 -12.06 -18.11 -5.40
C PRO A 33 -13.54 -18.42 -5.26
N ALA A 34 -13.87 -19.35 -4.36
CA ALA A 34 -15.21 -19.49 -3.85
C ALA A 34 -15.48 -18.18 -3.10
N VAL A 35 -16.09 -17.25 -3.81
CA VAL A 35 -16.74 -16.09 -3.21
C VAL A 35 -17.90 -16.67 -2.40
N THR A 36 -17.60 -17.11 -1.18
CA THR A 36 -18.64 -17.26 -0.18
C THR A 36 -19.19 -15.86 0.02
N THR A 37 -20.37 -15.61 -0.53
CA THR A 37 -21.24 -14.51 -0.12
C THR A 37 -21.43 -14.65 1.38
N ALA A 38 -20.65 -13.87 2.14
CA ALA A 38 -20.87 -13.72 3.56
C ALA A 38 -22.26 -13.07 3.74
N LYS A 39 -23.18 -13.81 4.35
CA LYS A 39 -24.53 -13.34 4.75
C LYS A 39 -24.47 -12.43 6.00
N ASN A 40 -23.43 -11.62 6.11
CA ASN A 40 -23.32 -10.58 7.11
C ASN A 40 -23.11 -9.28 6.34
N GLY A 41 -24.02 -8.33 6.50
CA GLY A 41 -24.11 -7.06 5.75
C GLY A 41 -22.96 -6.07 5.94
N LEU A 42 -21.73 -6.58 6.05
CA LEU A 42 -20.47 -5.87 5.96
C LEU A 42 -19.76 -6.17 4.61
N ALA A 43 -20.34 -7.03 3.78
CA ALA A 43 -19.72 -7.62 2.60
C ALA A 43 -19.79 -6.79 1.29
N GLN A 44 -20.03 -5.47 1.36
CA GLN A 44 -20.06 -4.63 0.16
C GLN A 44 -19.44 -3.25 0.40
N TYR A 45 -18.22 -3.22 0.95
CA TYR A 45 -17.27 -2.24 0.44
C TYR A 45 -16.33 -3.05 -0.44
N PRO A 46 -16.27 -2.81 -1.77
CA PRO A 46 -15.23 -3.43 -2.58
C PRO A 46 -13.93 -3.16 -1.83
N GLN A 47 -13.27 -4.22 -1.37
CA GLN A 47 -11.90 -4.10 -0.92
C GLN A 47 -11.15 -3.81 -2.20
N ALA A 48 -11.16 -2.55 -2.63
CA ALA A 48 -10.25 -2.09 -3.65
C ALA A 48 -8.91 -2.56 -3.13
N GLU A 49 -8.28 -3.50 -3.83
CA GLU A 49 -6.89 -3.80 -3.57
C GLU A 49 -6.21 -2.43 -3.66
N PHE A 50 -5.79 -1.89 -2.52
CA PHE A 50 -5.26 -0.53 -2.40
C PHE A 50 -3.87 -0.52 -3.03
N THR A 51 -3.84 -0.77 -4.32
CA THR A 51 -2.65 -0.81 -5.15
C THR A 51 -2.32 0.63 -5.47
N LEU A 52 -1.16 1.04 -4.99
CA LEU A 52 -0.64 2.36 -5.25
C LEU A 52 -0.29 2.53 -6.75
N ALA A 53 -0.46 3.75 -7.27
CA ALA A 53 -0.10 4.10 -8.65
C ALA A 53 1.38 3.78 -8.91
N ASP A 54 1.70 3.22 -10.07
CA ASP A 54 3.10 2.95 -10.41
C ASP A 54 3.86 4.26 -10.60
N GLY A 55 5.06 4.35 -10.01
CA GLY A 55 5.87 5.56 -10.04
C GLY A 55 7.07 5.50 -9.08
N GLU A 56 7.99 6.45 -9.26
CA GLU A 56 9.13 6.62 -8.35
C GLU A 56 8.62 7.02 -6.97
N GLY A 57 9.07 6.34 -5.91
CA GLY A 57 8.59 6.58 -4.54
C GLY A 57 7.42 5.69 -4.10
N LYS A 58 6.75 4.95 -5.00
CA LYS A 58 5.73 3.94 -4.63
C LYS A 58 6.26 2.97 -3.56
N GLY A 59 7.46 2.45 -3.77
CA GLY A 59 8.09 1.50 -2.84
C GLY A 59 8.36 2.10 -1.46
N LEU A 60 8.66 3.40 -1.39
CA LEU A 60 8.85 4.10 -0.12
C LEU A 60 7.53 4.26 0.62
N VAL A 61 6.46 4.67 -0.07
CA VAL A 61 5.12 4.75 0.54
C VAL A 61 4.68 3.38 1.03
N GLN A 62 4.87 2.34 0.23
CA GLN A 62 4.49 0.99 0.62
C GLN A 62 5.30 0.51 1.84
N ALA A 63 6.61 0.76 1.90
CA ALA A 63 7.44 0.33 3.02
C ALA A 63 7.13 1.09 4.33
N TYR A 64 6.95 2.41 4.26
CA TYR A 64 6.84 3.24 5.47
C TYR A 64 5.40 3.48 5.92
N CYS A 65 4.46 3.68 4.99
CA CYS A 65 3.08 4.00 5.35
C CYS A 65 2.26 2.76 5.71
N SER A 66 2.66 1.57 5.26
CA SER A 66 1.99 0.32 5.63
C SER A 66 2.52 -0.32 6.91
N ALA A 67 3.52 0.29 7.57
CA ALA A 67 4.16 -0.28 8.75
C ALA A 67 3.24 -0.32 9.98
N CYS A 68 2.29 0.63 10.07
CA CYS A 68 1.43 0.80 11.24
C CYS A 68 -0.07 0.69 10.94
N HIS A 69 -0.50 0.88 9.69
CA HIS A 69 -1.89 0.79 9.27
C HIS A 69 -1.98 0.49 7.77
N SER A 70 -3.19 0.30 7.23
CA SER A 70 -3.38 0.09 5.79
C SER A 70 -3.12 1.37 4.98
N LEU A 71 -2.95 1.22 3.66
CA LEU A 71 -2.74 2.35 2.74
C LEU A 71 -4.05 3.02 2.28
N ALA A 72 -5.20 2.58 2.79
CA ALA A 72 -6.50 3.17 2.47
C ALA A 72 -6.55 4.71 2.66
N PRO A 73 -5.93 5.31 3.70
CA PRO A 73 -5.90 6.76 3.86
C PRO A 73 -5.29 7.51 2.66
N VAL A 74 -4.31 6.92 1.96
CA VAL A 74 -3.68 7.55 0.79
C VAL A 74 -4.71 7.77 -0.31
N ILE A 75 -5.60 6.80 -0.53
CA ILE A 75 -6.64 6.89 -1.55
C ILE A 75 -7.76 7.83 -1.12
N THR A 76 -8.19 7.76 0.15
CA THR A 76 -9.28 8.60 0.65
C THR A 76 -8.90 10.08 0.77
N HIS A 77 -7.60 10.36 0.93
CA HIS A 77 -7.05 11.72 0.91
C HIS A 77 -6.64 12.19 -0.49
N GLY A 78 -6.98 11.44 -1.54
CA GLY A 78 -6.86 11.94 -2.91
C GLY A 78 -7.56 13.30 -3.05
N GLY A 79 -6.89 14.24 -3.71
CA GLY A 79 -7.35 15.62 -3.81
C GLY A 79 -6.63 16.59 -2.89
N TYR A 80 -5.78 16.09 -1.98
CA TYR A 80 -4.91 16.92 -1.16
C TYR A 80 -3.88 17.65 -2.01
N ASP A 81 -3.67 18.92 -1.70
CA ASP A 81 -2.60 19.70 -2.30
C ASP A 81 -1.22 19.31 -1.73
N ALA A 82 -0.18 19.94 -2.28
CA ALA A 82 1.20 19.71 -1.87
C ALA A 82 1.46 19.96 -0.38
N GLU A 83 0.83 20.99 0.19
CA GLU A 83 1.01 21.38 1.58
C GLU A 83 0.28 20.40 2.52
N GLU A 84 -0.91 19.94 2.12
CA GLU A 84 -1.70 18.95 2.86
C GLU A 84 -1.01 17.58 2.90
N TRP A 85 -0.39 17.15 1.79
CA TRP A 85 0.43 15.94 1.80
C TRP A 85 1.67 16.08 2.68
N ALA A 86 2.38 17.20 2.61
CA ALA A 86 3.53 17.46 3.47
C ALA A 86 3.13 17.46 4.96
N LYS A 87 1.98 18.04 5.30
CA LYS A 87 1.41 17.99 6.66
C LYS A 87 1.10 16.56 7.10
N THR A 88 0.55 15.74 6.21
CA THR A 88 0.23 14.33 6.48
C THR A 88 1.49 13.52 6.79
N VAL A 89 2.53 13.63 5.95
CA VAL A 89 3.81 12.96 6.17
C VAL A 89 4.48 13.45 7.46
N SER A 90 4.48 14.77 7.69
CA SER A 90 4.98 15.38 8.93
C SER A 90 4.24 14.86 10.18
N LYS A 91 2.92 14.67 10.08
CA LYS A 91 2.10 14.10 11.15
C LYS A 91 2.52 12.67 11.47
N MET A 92 2.72 11.83 10.46
CA MET A 92 3.21 10.45 10.63
C MET A 92 4.55 10.42 11.36
N ARG A 93 5.48 11.30 10.98
CA ARG A 93 6.80 11.38 11.57
C ARG A 93 6.78 11.88 13.01
N LYS A 94 6.15 13.04 13.25
CA LYS A 94 6.28 13.79 14.51
C LYS A 94 5.29 13.35 15.58
N GLN A 95 4.05 13.02 15.19
CA GLN A 95 3.00 12.65 16.15
C GLN A 95 2.92 11.14 16.34
N TYR A 96 3.06 10.37 15.27
CA TYR A 96 2.93 8.91 15.30
C TYR A 96 4.28 8.18 15.34
N GLY A 97 5.40 8.91 15.23
CA GLY A 97 6.74 8.35 15.43
C GLY A 97 7.26 7.48 14.27
N ALA A 98 6.73 7.66 13.06
CA ALA A 98 7.23 6.92 11.89
C ALA A 98 8.72 7.27 11.64
N PRO A 99 9.62 6.26 11.56
CA PRO A 99 11.07 6.48 11.44
C PRO A 99 11.47 6.82 9.99
N ILE A 100 10.96 7.94 9.49
CA ILE A 100 11.22 8.46 8.14
C ILE A 100 12.17 9.65 8.28
N ASP A 101 13.32 9.62 7.61
CA ASP A 101 14.25 10.75 7.52
C ASP A 101 13.72 11.84 6.57
N ASP A 102 14.37 13.01 6.54
CA ASP A 102 13.90 14.15 5.75
C ASP A 102 13.94 13.88 4.23
N GLY A 103 15.00 13.25 3.72
CA GLY A 103 15.13 12.97 2.28
C GLY A 103 14.12 11.92 1.80
N THR A 104 13.84 10.91 2.62
CA THR A 104 12.78 9.94 2.32
C THR A 104 11.40 10.59 2.41
N ALA A 105 11.18 11.50 3.38
CA ALA A 105 9.91 12.21 3.51
C ALA A 105 9.63 13.10 2.29
N GLU A 106 10.64 13.76 1.73
CA GLU A 106 10.53 14.55 0.50
C GLU A 106 10.12 13.68 -0.69
N GLN A 107 10.78 12.52 -0.89
CA GLN A 107 10.44 11.59 -1.98
C GLN A 107 9.02 11.02 -1.85
N ILE A 108 8.60 10.65 -0.63
CA ILE A 108 7.23 10.21 -0.36
C ILE A 108 6.24 11.32 -0.69
N THR A 109 6.54 12.55 -0.28
CA THR A 109 5.64 13.69 -0.51
C THR A 109 5.53 13.99 -2.02
N ALA A 110 6.64 13.94 -2.76
CA ALA A 110 6.64 14.15 -4.21
C ALA A 110 5.77 13.10 -4.93
N TYR A 111 5.91 11.82 -4.58
CA TYR A 111 5.08 10.75 -5.12
C TYR A 111 3.59 10.97 -4.83
N LEU A 112 3.25 11.36 -3.59
CA LEU A 112 1.86 11.63 -3.22
C LEU A 112 1.27 12.80 -4.02
N GLN A 113 2.06 13.83 -4.29
CA GLN A 113 1.65 14.97 -5.10
C GLN A 113 1.45 14.60 -6.58
N GLU A 114 2.34 13.79 -7.14
CA GLU A 114 2.28 13.39 -8.54
C GLU A 114 1.06 12.50 -8.83
N HIS A 115 0.70 11.63 -7.89
CA HIS A 115 -0.30 10.58 -8.13
C HIS A 115 -1.64 10.76 -7.40
N TYR A 116 -1.71 11.60 -6.36
CA TYR A 116 -2.88 11.68 -5.46
C TYR A 116 -3.39 13.11 -5.20
N THR A 117 -3.18 14.03 -6.14
CA THR A 117 -3.71 15.41 -6.10
C THR A 117 -5.10 15.56 -6.73
N ALA A 118 -5.60 14.55 -7.44
CA ALA A 118 -6.97 14.52 -7.92
C ALA A 118 -7.89 13.89 -6.86
N PRO A 119 -9.10 14.44 -6.64
CA PRO A 119 -10.08 13.77 -5.78
C PRO A 119 -10.36 12.37 -6.33
N PRO A 120 -10.48 11.34 -5.47
CA PRO A 120 -10.79 10.00 -5.93
C PRO A 120 -12.13 10.02 -6.66
N PRO A 121 -12.31 9.13 -7.65
CA PRO A 121 -13.58 9.04 -8.37
C PRO A 121 -14.73 8.83 -7.38
N PRO A 122 -15.93 9.38 -7.66
CA PRO A 122 -17.11 9.07 -6.88
C PRO A 122 -17.25 7.56 -6.77
N LEU A 123 -17.53 7.08 -5.56
CA LEU A 123 -17.80 5.66 -5.34
C LEU A 123 -19.07 5.36 -6.13
N GLU A 124 -18.97 4.65 -7.25
CA GLU A 124 -20.12 4.39 -8.11
C GLU A 124 -21.23 3.73 -7.28
N GLY A 125 -22.41 4.35 -7.22
CA GLY A 125 -23.59 3.82 -6.54
C GLY A 125 -23.91 4.38 -5.15
N THR A 126 -23.14 5.32 -4.59
CA THR A 126 -23.57 6.02 -3.37
C THR A 126 -24.14 7.40 -3.71
N ASN A 127 -25.45 7.59 -3.52
CA ASN A 127 -26.13 8.90 -3.64
C ASN A 127 -25.70 9.93 -2.56
N ASN A 128 -24.56 9.70 -1.89
CA ASN A 128 -23.92 10.63 -0.99
C ASN A 128 -22.51 10.90 -1.52
N PRO A 129 -22.14 12.15 -1.83
CA PRO A 129 -20.73 12.44 -2.11
C PRO A 129 -19.91 12.15 -0.85
N PRO A 130 -18.80 11.38 -0.93
CA PRO A 130 -17.92 11.14 0.22
C PRO A 130 -17.19 12.43 0.67
N TYR A 131 -17.26 13.48 -0.14
CA TYR A 131 -16.77 14.81 0.19
C TYR A 131 -17.93 15.67 0.65
N SER A 132 -18.08 15.79 1.97
CA SER A 132 -18.68 17.00 2.54
C SER A 132 -17.90 18.19 1.99
N THR A 133 -18.44 18.86 0.97
CA THR A 133 -17.93 20.15 0.49
C THR A 133 -17.57 21.03 1.69
N PRO A 134 -16.46 21.79 1.68
CA PRO A 134 -16.22 22.79 2.71
C PRO A 134 -17.45 23.68 2.78
N ARG A 135 -18.04 23.82 3.97
CA ARG A 135 -19.20 24.68 4.20
C ARG A 135 -18.78 26.10 3.84
N ALA A 136 -19.16 26.55 2.65
CA ALA A 136 -19.08 27.93 2.27
C ALA A 136 -20.05 28.73 3.15
N GLY A 137 -19.51 29.51 4.09
CA GLY A 137 -20.20 30.63 4.73
C GLY A 137 -21.27 30.28 5.77
N GLY A 138 -21.28 31.06 6.85
CA GLY A 138 -22.26 31.04 7.92
C GLY A 138 -21.68 31.67 9.17
#